data_AF-A0A818SKH3-F1
#
_entry.id   AF-A0A818SKH3-F1
#
_cell.length_a   1.000
_cell.length_b   1.000
_cell.length_c   1.000
_cell.angle_alpha   90.00
_cell.angle_beta   90.00
_cell.angle_gamma   90.00
#
_symmetry.space_group_name_H-M   'P 1'
#
loop_
_entity.id
_entity.type
_entity.pdbx_description
1 polymer ?
#
loop_
_entity_poly.entity_id
_entity_poly.type
_entity_poly.pdbx_seq_one_letter_code
_entity_poly.pdbx_strand_id
1 'polypeptide(L)'
;MYQYNSESDDDAEFDMHNIDVPEDLEEDEVSSDEENSSENDEENDIAGVSTENESDLENVDNNSTTDEERLSDDDLDQSQNIQYSVHELIQRIRACVSNVRGIRAVNDYDIRKARSNDPPIKSNLVTDFEIRWNTTFIMIGRFVIYRSIIDDINSRPFKIAHITSTQQLKLGSKEFEFNNDEWNRINDLDTVLKPFLIATKIISAKNYPTLSTTYSVQYCLRHFLSESSENDSIWLKRFKVCLREKFQLYFA
;
A
#
# COMPACT_ATOMS: atom_id res chain seq x y z
N MET A 1 57.15 29.15 -42.28
CA MET A 1 56.29 29.57 -43.40
C MET A 1 54.87 29.23 -43.01
N TYR A 2 54.04 30.26 -42.80
CA TYR A 2 52.62 30.14 -42.48
C TYR A 2 51.83 29.86 -43.75
N GLN A 3 50.90 28.91 -43.72
CA GLN A 3 49.75 28.89 -44.63
C GLN A 3 48.49 28.57 -43.82
N TYR A 4 47.65 29.61 -43.75
CA TYR A 4 46.25 29.64 -43.35
C TYR A 4 45.37 29.10 -44.49
N ASN A 5 44.30 28.41 -44.14
CA ASN A 5 43.02 28.23 -44.88
C ASN A 5 42.02 27.83 -43.77
N SER A 6 41.02 28.63 -43.36
CA SER A 6 39.75 29.01 -44.05
C SER A 6 39.12 27.79 -44.72
N GLU A 7 37.88 27.35 -44.49
CA GLU A 7 36.65 27.87 -43.89
C GLU A 7 35.67 26.69 -44.03
N SER A 8 34.77 26.46 -43.07
CA SER A 8 33.40 26.00 -43.34
C SER A 8 32.68 25.79 -42.01
N ASP A 9 31.89 26.79 -41.65
CA ASP A 9 30.78 26.72 -40.73
C ASP A 9 29.69 25.82 -41.32
N ASP A 10 29.27 24.80 -40.58
CA ASP A 10 28.05 24.04 -40.85
C ASP A 10 27.09 24.29 -39.68
N ASP A 11 26.24 25.31 -39.88
CA ASP A 11 25.05 25.58 -39.09
C ASP A 11 23.97 24.53 -39.44
N ALA A 12 23.84 23.50 -38.59
CA ALA A 12 22.71 22.58 -38.64
C ALA A 12 21.58 23.09 -37.73
N GLU A 13 20.68 23.84 -38.35
CA GLU A 13 19.35 24.23 -37.87
C GLU A 13 18.54 22.96 -37.51
N PHE A 14 18.28 22.72 -36.22
CA PHE A 14 17.43 21.60 -35.78
C PHE A 14 15.99 22.09 -35.63
N ASP A 15 15.20 21.76 -36.64
CA ASP A 15 13.80 22.11 -36.83
C ASP A 15 12.92 21.54 -35.70
N MET A 16 12.13 22.43 -35.09
CA MET A 16 11.33 22.18 -33.90
C MET A 16 9.85 22.13 -34.30
N HIS A 17 9.42 21.07 -34.97
CA HIS A 17 8.00 20.76 -35.16
C HIS A 17 7.77 19.25 -35.30
N ASN A 18 7.25 18.64 -34.24
CA ASN A 18 6.19 17.62 -34.30
C ASN A 18 5.79 17.24 -32.87
N ILE A 19 4.84 18.00 -32.33
CA ILE A 19 4.04 17.62 -31.18
C ILE A 19 2.84 16.88 -31.77
N ASP A 20 2.89 15.55 -31.78
CA ASP A 20 1.71 14.72 -31.98
C ASP A 20 0.98 14.59 -30.64
N VAL A 21 -0.03 15.43 -30.45
CA VAL A 21 -1.09 15.22 -29.45
C VAL A 21 -2.21 14.43 -30.15
N PRO A 22 -2.53 13.20 -29.71
CA PRO A 22 -3.83 12.62 -30.02
C PRO A 22 -4.87 13.25 -29.10
N GLU A 23 -5.61 14.17 -29.71
CA GLU A 23 -6.98 14.56 -29.40
C GLU A 23 -7.90 13.32 -29.47
N ASP A 24 -9.09 13.42 -28.89
CA ASP A 24 -10.21 12.46 -28.99
C ASP A 24 -10.29 11.34 -27.94
N LEU A 25 -10.97 11.63 -26.83
CA LEU A 25 -12.06 10.76 -26.38
C LEU A 25 -13.24 11.64 -25.98
N GLU A 26 -14.21 11.63 -26.88
CA GLU A 26 -15.47 12.38 -26.86
C GLU A 26 -16.30 12.11 -25.59
N GLU A 27 -16.95 13.20 -25.17
CA GLU A 27 -18.05 13.24 -24.24
C GLU A 27 -19.30 12.70 -24.94
N ASP A 28 -19.96 11.69 -24.38
CA ASP A 28 -21.34 11.35 -24.73
C ASP A 28 -22.28 11.83 -23.62
N GLU A 29 -22.99 12.91 -23.91
CA GLU A 29 -24.19 13.31 -23.21
C GLU A 29 -25.40 12.44 -23.64
N VAL A 30 -26.10 11.96 -22.61
CA VAL A 30 -27.57 11.92 -22.43
C VAL A 30 -28.48 11.75 -23.65
N SER A 31 -29.33 10.72 -23.60
CA SER A 31 -30.73 10.82 -24.07
C SER A 31 -31.67 10.02 -23.17
N SER A 32 -32.79 10.66 -22.87
CA SER A 32 -33.89 10.26 -22.00
C SER A 32 -34.96 9.42 -22.71
N ASP A 33 -35.91 8.97 -21.88
CA ASP A 33 -37.31 8.60 -22.16
C ASP A 33 -37.57 7.19 -22.72
N GLU A 34 -38.24 6.33 -21.94
CA GLU A 34 -39.71 6.31 -21.86
C GLU A 34 -40.20 5.27 -20.84
N GLU A 35 -41.30 5.65 -20.18
CA GLU A 35 -42.11 4.87 -19.25
C GLU A 35 -42.77 3.66 -19.93
N ASN A 36 -42.96 2.55 -19.20
CA ASN A 36 -44.23 1.85 -19.29
C ASN A 36 -44.61 1.07 -18.03
N SER A 37 -45.90 1.14 -17.76
CA SER A 37 -46.69 0.68 -16.61
C SER A 37 -47.05 -0.81 -16.67
N SER A 38 -47.17 -1.45 -15.50
CA SER A 38 -48.27 -2.37 -15.08
C SER A 38 -47.84 -3.03 -13.77
N GLU A 39 -48.46 -2.71 -12.63
CA GLU A 39 -49.67 -3.37 -12.13
C GLU A 39 -49.54 -4.90 -12.12
N ASN A 40 -49.29 -5.46 -10.93
CA ASN A 40 -49.89 -6.72 -10.48
C ASN A 40 -49.87 -6.74 -8.95
N ASP A 41 -51.05 -6.49 -8.41
CA ASP A 41 -51.50 -6.94 -7.10
C ASP A 41 -51.44 -8.47 -7.04
N GLU A 42 -51.00 -9.04 -5.93
CA GLU A 42 -51.66 -10.23 -5.39
C GLU A 42 -51.37 -10.36 -3.89
N GLU A 43 -52.44 -10.16 -3.13
CA GLU A 43 -52.61 -10.43 -1.72
C GLU A 43 -52.30 -11.89 -1.39
N ASN A 44 -51.70 -12.15 -0.23
CA ASN A 44 -51.96 -13.40 0.49
C ASN A 44 -51.86 -13.16 2.00
N ASP A 45 -53.04 -12.95 2.58
CA ASP A 45 -53.34 -13.15 3.98
C ASP A 45 -53.17 -14.63 4.37
N ILE A 46 -52.35 -14.91 5.38
CA ILE A 46 -52.57 -16.07 6.25
C ILE A 46 -52.49 -15.62 7.70
N ALA A 47 -53.65 -15.71 8.34
CA ALA A 47 -53.90 -15.47 9.73
C ALA A 47 -53.31 -16.57 10.63
N GLY A 48 -52.72 -16.13 11.75
CA GLY A 48 -53.05 -16.56 13.10
C GLY A 48 -52.71 -17.99 13.55
N VAL A 49 -51.79 -18.11 14.51
CA VAL A 49 -52.02 -18.88 15.76
C VAL A 49 -51.19 -18.24 16.87
N SER A 50 -51.89 -17.81 17.93
CA SER A 50 -51.35 -17.45 19.23
C SER A 50 -50.98 -18.71 20.02
N THR A 51 -49.89 -18.68 20.78
CA THR A 51 -49.87 -19.29 22.12
C THR A 51 -48.97 -18.48 23.03
N GLU A 52 -49.61 -17.93 24.05
CA GLU A 52 -49.06 -17.38 25.27
C GLU A 52 -48.23 -18.44 26.01
N ASN A 53 -47.17 -18.01 26.68
CA ASN A 53 -46.85 -18.48 28.03
C ASN A 53 -45.99 -17.41 28.72
N GLU A 54 -46.59 -16.83 29.75
CA GLU A 54 -45.96 -16.01 30.79
C GLU A 54 -45.17 -16.86 31.80
N SER A 55 -44.45 -16.13 32.68
CA SER A 55 -43.72 -16.53 33.89
C SER A 55 -42.24 -16.91 33.63
N ASP A 56 -41.23 -16.30 34.25
CA ASP A 56 -41.15 -15.67 35.57
C ASP A 56 -40.14 -14.51 35.63
N LEU A 57 -40.46 -13.55 36.51
CA LEU A 57 -39.62 -12.44 36.95
C LEU A 57 -38.58 -12.88 38.00
N GLU A 58 -37.58 -12.01 38.15
CA GLU A 58 -36.61 -11.86 39.25
C GLU A 58 -35.32 -12.72 39.20
N ASN A 59 -34.20 -12.14 38.77
CA ASN A 59 -33.44 -11.25 39.66
C ASN A 59 -32.28 -10.53 38.97
N VAL A 60 -32.16 -9.27 39.35
CA VAL A 60 -31.06 -8.36 39.11
C VAL A 60 -29.80 -8.93 39.76
N ASP A 61 -28.75 -9.16 38.99
CA ASP A 61 -27.41 -8.78 39.42
C ASP A 61 -26.60 -8.32 38.22
N ASN A 62 -26.43 -7.01 38.19
CA ASN A 62 -25.50 -6.29 37.33
C ASN A 62 -24.08 -6.75 37.66
N ASN A 63 -23.52 -7.66 36.87
CA ASN A 63 -22.07 -7.73 36.73
C ASN A 63 -21.71 -7.15 35.37
N SER A 64 -21.64 -5.82 35.34
CA SER A 64 -20.87 -5.07 34.34
C SER A 64 -19.41 -5.47 34.51
N THR A 65 -19.02 -6.58 33.89
CA THR A 65 -17.61 -6.88 33.67
C THR A 65 -17.18 -6.04 32.47
N THR A 66 -17.08 -4.72 32.71
CA THR A 66 -16.14 -3.89 31.99
C THR A 66 -14.77 -4.37 32.46
N ASP A 67 -14.28 -5.45 31.86
CA ASP A 67 -12.86 -5.74 31.82
C ASP A 67 -12.25 -4.62 30.97
N GLU A 68 -12.07 -3.46 31.59
CA GLU A 68 -10.95 -2.60 31.25
C GLU A 68 -9.70 -3.45 31.55
N GLU A 69 -9.30 -4.25 30.56
CA GLU A 69 -7.96 -4.80 30.48
C GLU A 69 -7.01 -3.61 30.57
N ARG A 70 -6.61 -3.28 31.81
CA ARG A 70 -5.48 -2.42 32.08
C ARG A 70 -4.29 -3.12 31.46
N LEU A 71 -3.97 -2.72 30.23
CA LEU A 71 -2.74 -3.07 29.54
C LEU A 71 -1.61 -2.93 30.56
N SER A 72 -0.86 -4.02 30.77
CA SER A 72 0.26 -3.96 31.70
C SER A 72 1.27 -2.93 31.19
N ASP A 73 2.01 -2.28 32.09
CA ASP A 73 3.03 -1.29 31.69
C ASP A 73 4.08 -1.92 30.73
N ASP A 74 4.27 -3.24 30.79
CA ASP A 74 5.14 -4.02 29.89
C ASP A 74 4.52 -4.16 28.47
N ASP A 75 3.19 -4.32 28.36
CA ASP A 75 2.51 -4.38 27.06
C ASP A 75 2.48 -3.02 26.34
N LEU A 76 2.35 -1.93 27.10
CA LEU A 76 2.41 -0.56 26.56
C LEU A 76 3.79 -0.21 26.01
N ASP A 77 4.86 -0.56 26.72
CA ASP A 77 6.24 -0.34 26.27
C ASP A 77 6.55 -1.17 25.01
N GLN A 78 6.09 -2.42 24.97
CA GLN A 78 6.25 -3.29 23.80
C GLN A 78 5.47 -2.78 22.57
N SER A 79 4.25 -2.25 22.74
CA SER A 79 3.45 -1.66 21.67
C SER A 79 4.10 -0.40 21.10
N GLN A 80 4.61 0.49 21.96
CA GLN A 80 5.34 1.69 21.53
C GLN A 80 6.63 1.34 20.78
N ASN A 81 7.36 0.32 21.25
CA ASN A 81 8.58 -0.16 20.60
C ASN A 81 8.30 -0.67 19.17
N ILE A 82 7.20 -1.42 18.98
CA ILE A 82 6.81 -1.91 17.65
C ILE A 82 6.41 -0.78 16.72
N GLN A 83 5.61 0.18 17.20
CA GLN A 83 5.20 1.33 16.40
C GLN A 83 6.44 2.13 15.94
N TYR A 84 7.39 2.37 16.84
CA TYR A 84 8.66 3.02 16.50
C TYR A 84 9.45 2.20 15.47
N SER A 85 9.59 0.89 15.67
CA SER A 85 10.31 0.01 14.74
C SER A 85 9.68 -0.02 13.34
N VAL A 86 8.35 -0.08 13.25
CA VAL A 86 7.61 -0.02 11.97
C VAL A 86 7.82 1.33 11.31
N HIS A 87 7.70 2.43 12.07
CA HIS A 87 7.91 3.77 11.55
C HIS A 87 9.33 3.95 11.00
N GLU A 88 10.35 3.58 11.77
CA GLU A 88 11.75 3.65 11.37
C GLU A 88 12.00 2.85 10.08
N LEU A 89 11.47 1.62 10.01
CA LEU A 89 11.61 0.76 8.83
C LEU A 89 10.98 1.40 7.58
N ILE A 90 9.76 1.94 7.70
CA ILE A 90 9.09 2.62 6.59
C ILE A 90 9.88 3.86 6.15
N GLN A 91 10.41 4.67 7.07
CA GLN A 91 11.21 5.84 6.73
C GLN A 91 12.48 5.46 5.98
N ARG A 92 13.14 4.37 6.37
CA ARG A 92 14.32 3.85 5.67
C ARG A 92 13.98 3.39 4.25
N ILE A 93 12.85 2.69 4.06
CA ILE A 93 12.38 2.31 2.72
C ILE A 93 12.13 3.56 1.86
N ARG A 94 11.47 4.60 2.42
CA ARG A 94 11.24 5.86 1.71
C ARG A 94 12.54 6.54 1.30
N ALA A 95 13.51 6.62 2.21
CA ALA A 95 14.82 7.21 1.94
C ALA A 95 15.56 6.45 0.83
N CYS A 96 15.59 5.12 0.90
CA CYS A 96 16.19 4.26 -0.12
C CYS A 96 15.54 4.49 -1.49
N VAL A 97 14.20 4.38 -1.58
CA VAL A 97 13.45 4.59 -2.83
C VAL A 97 13.67 5.99 -3.40
N SER A 98 13.67 7.02 -2.54
CA SER A 98 13.91 8.40 -2.95
C SER A 98 15.32 8.58 -3.52
N ASN A 99 16.34 7.99 -2.89
CA ASN A 99 17.72 8.06 -3.37
C ASN A 99 17.92 7.30 -4.68
N VAL A 100 17.34 6.09 -4.83
CA VAL A 100 17.40 5.31 -6.08
C VAL A 100 16.78 6.08 -7.25
N ARG A 101 15.58 6.63 -7.04
CA ARG A 101 14.84 7.39 -8.07
C ARG A 101 15.45 8.76 -8.34
N GLY A 102 15.98 9.41 -7.31
CA GLY A 102 16.52 10.77 -7.39
C GLY A 102 17.89 10.84 -8.09
N ILE A 103 18.67 9.76 -8.06
CA ILE A 103 19.95 9.69 -8.77
C ILE A 103 19.73 9.07 -10.14
N ARG A 104 19.75 9.89 -11.20
CA ARG A 104 19.49 9.45 -12.59
C ARG A 104 20.29 8.22 -12.99
N ALA A 105 21.58 8.18 -12.70
CA ALA A 105 22.45 7.04 -13.02
C ALA A 105 22.02 5.74 -12.35
N VAL A 106 21.52 5.82 -11.11
CA VAL A 106 21.03 4.68 -10.33
C VAL A 106 19.66 4.24 -10.85
N ASN A 107 18.76 5.18 -11.11
CA ASN A 107 17.46 4.90 -11.72
C ASN A 107 17.61 4.23 -13.11
N ASP A 108 18.51 4.72 -13.96
CA ASP A 108 18.78 4.12 -15.28
C ASP A 108 19.44 2.73 -15.15
N TYR A 109 20.24 2.51 -14.11
CA TYR A 109 20.77 1.18 -13.78
C TYR A 109 19.65 0.25 -13.30
N ASP A 110 18.77 0.72 -12.40
CA ASP A 110 17.65 -0.06 -11.88
C ASP A 110 16.72 -0.51 -13.00
N ILE A 111 16.37 0.38 -13.93
CA ILE A 111 15.42 0.09 -15.00
C ILE A 111 16.00 -0.97 -15.94
N ARG A 112 17.30 -0.85 -16.26
CA ARG A 112 17.99 -1.84 -17.10
C ARG A 112 18.07 -3.18 -16.42
N LYS A 113 18.42 -3.22 -15.13
CA LYS A 113 18.53 -4.45 -14.36
C LYS A 113 17.17 -5.11 -14.16
N ALA A 114 16.13 -4.34 -13.87
CA ALA A 114 14.73 -4.77 -13.73
C ALA A 114 14.21 -5.43 -15.01
N ARG A 115 14.49 -4.83 -16.18
CA ARG A 115 14.13 -5.41 -17.48
C ARG A 115 14.92 -6.66 -17.83
N SER A 116 16.16 -6.76 -17.35
CA SER A 116 17.04 -7.91 -17.58
C SER A 116 16.85 -9.03 -16.55
N ASN A 117 15.99 -8.82 -15.54
CA ASN A 117 15.67 -9.85 -14.55
C ASN A 117 14.85 -10.96 -15.20
N ASP A 118 14.92 -12.17 -14.65
CA ASP A 118 14.12 -13.31 -15.08
C ASP A 118 13.20 -13.77 -13.93
N PRO A 119 11.88 -13.52 -14.00
CA PRO A 119 11.17 -12.79 -15.05
C PRO A 119 11.41 -11.27 -14.99
N PRO A 120 11.21 -10.55 -16.11
CA PRO A 120 11.38 -9.09 -16.15
C PRO A 120 10.42 -8.38 -15.20
N ILE A 121 10.97 -7.46 -14.39
CA ILE A 121 10.18 -6.63 -13.51
C ILE A 121 9.57 -5.50 -14.34
N LYS A 122 8.24 -5.50 -14.46
CA LYS A 122 7.49 -4.57 -15.33
C LYS A 122 7.21 -3.21 -14.69
N SER A 123 7.30 -3.10 -13.36
CA SER A 123 6.89 -1.93 -12.60
C SER A 123 8.09 -1.23 -11.96
N ASN A 124 8.20 0.08 -12.10
CA ASN A 124 9.26 0.88 -11.45
C ASN A 124 8.98 1.07 -9.96
N LEU A 125 10.00 1.33 -9.14
CA LEU A 125 9.83 1.76 -7.74
C LEU A 125 8.89 2.96 -7.62
N VAL A 126 8.11 3.06 -6.54
CA VAL A 126 7.13 4.14 -6.31
C VAL A 126 7.43 4.86 -5.02
N THR A 127 7.40 6.18 -5.07
CA THR A 127 7.47 7.03 -3.88
C THR A 127 6.14 6.98 -3.13
N ASP A 128 6.22 6.85 -1.81
CA ASP A 128 5.08 6.93 -0.94
C ASP A 128 4.60 8.38 -0.75
N PHE A 129 3.29 8.58 -0.68
CA PHE A 129 2.63 9.88 -0.47
C PHE A 129 1.72 9.80 0.76
N GLU A 130 2.04 10.58 1.78
CA GLU A 130 1.33 10.56 3.07
C GLU A 130 -0.19 10.79 2.94
N ILE A 131 -0.60 11.64 2.00
CA ILE A 131 -2.02 11.95 1.74
C ILE A 131 -2.80 10.82 1.03
N ARG A 132 -2.11 9.80 0.51
CA ARG A 132 -2.72 8.65 -0.17
C ARG A 132 -2.39 7.39 0.61
N TRP A 133 -3.17 7.08 1.63
CA TRP A 133 -2.94 5.98 2.57
C TRP A 133 -2.57 4.60 1.98
N ASN A 134 -2.94 4.30 0.73
CA ASN A 134 -2.56 3.06 0.04
C ASN A 134 -1.17 3.07 -0.62
N THR A 135 -0.50 4.22 -0.74
CA THR A 135 0.80 4.30 -1.43
C THR A 135 1.91 3.63 -0.63
N THR A 136 1.81 3.55 0.70
CA THR A 136 2.75 2.83 1.54
C THR A 136 2.80 1.35 1.14
N PHE A 137 1.63 0.72 0.99
CA PHE A 137 1.54 -0.67 0.55
C PHE A 137 2.12 -0.84 -0.87
N ILE A 138 1.77 0.05 -1.81
CA ILE A 138 2.29 -0.03 -3.18
C ILE A 138 3.81 0.13 -3.21
N MET A 139 4.37 1.04 -2.42
CA MET A 139 5.81 1.23 -2.30
C MET A 139 6.48 -0.02 -1.75
N ILE A 140 5.98 -0.56 -0.63
CA ILE A 140 6.53 -1.76 0.02
C ILE A 140 6.50 -2.96 -0.94
N GLY A 141 5.36 -3.23 -1.56
CA GLY A 141 5.23 -4.36 -2.49
C GLY A 141 6.19 -4.26 -3.68
N ARG A 142 6.40 -3.05 -4.23
CA ARG A 142 7.41 -2.84 -5.29
C ARG A 142 8.84 -2.95 -4.77
N PHE A 143 9.10 -2.48 -3.55
CA PHE A 143 10.41 -2.55 -2.92
C PHE A 143 10.86 -4.00 -2.68
N VAL A 144 9.95 -4.87 -2.24
CA VAL A 144 10.19 -6.32 -2.08
C VAL A 144 10.61 -6.96 -3.40
N ILE A 145 9.93 -6.65 -4.50
CA ILE A 145 10.27 -7.17 -5.85
C ILE A 145 11.68 -6.73 -6.27
N TYR A 146 12.10 -5.54 -5.86
CA TYR A 146 13.40 -4.96 -6.19
C TYR A 146 14.54 -5.43 -5.28
N ARG A 147 14.29 -6.29 -4.28
CA ARG A 147 15.29 -6.73 -3.30
C ARG A 147 16.65 -7.09 -3.93
N SER A 148 16.66 -7.96 -4.93
CA SER A 148 17.90 -8.41 -5.57
C SER A 148 18.69 -7.26 -6.23
N ILE A 149 18.00 -6.26 -6.76
CA ILE A 149 18.60 -5.08 -7.40
C ILE A 149 19.14 -4.14 -6.33
N ILE A 150 18.39 -3.91 -5.26
CA ILE A 150 18.83 -3.08 -4.12
C ILE A 150 20.07 -3.70 -3.46
N ASP A 151 20.08 -5.02 -3.24
CA ASP A 151 21.24 -5.74 -2.70
C ASP A 151 22.46 -5.62 -3.64
N ASP A 152 22.25 -5.65 -4.96
CA ASP A 152 23.32 -5.45 -5.96
C ASP A 152 23.87 -4.02 -5.95
N ILE A 153 22.99 -3.02 -5.81
CA ILE A 153 23.36 -1.59 -5.70
C ILE A 153 24.18 -1.37 -4.43
N ASN A 154 23.73 -1.91 -3.29
CA ASN A 154 24.40 -1.77 -2.00
C ASN A 154 25.76 -2.48 -1.99
N SER A 155 25.83 -3.70 -2.54
CA SER A 155 27.08 -4.47 -2.55
C SER A 155 28.15 -3.86 -3.46
N ARG A 156 27.75 -3.20 -4.56
CA ARG A 156 28.67 -2.80 -5.63
C ARG A 156 28.34 -1.40 -6.21
N PRO A 157 28.36 -0.34 -5.39
CA PRO A 157 27.98 1.01 -5.83
C PRO A 157 28.89 1.54 -6.95
N PHE A 158 30.17 1.14 -6.97
CA PHE A 158 31.17 1.54 -7.97
C PHE A 158 30.92 0.98 -9.38
N LYS A 159 30.02 0.00 -9.55
CA LYS A 159 29.68 -0.56 -10.86
C LYS A 159 28.69 0.30 -11.65
N ILE A 160 28.03 1.24 -10.98
CA ILE A 160 27.10 2.16 -11.63
C ILE A 160 27.95 3.26 -12.29
N ALA A 161 27.79 3.46 -13.60
CA ALA A 161 28.54 4.47 -14.32
C ALA A 161 27.99 5.88 -14.02
N HIS A 162 28.85 6.90 -14.08
CA HIS A 162 28.48 8.32 -13.98
C HIS A 162 27.89 8.77 -12.62
N ILE A 163 28.28 8.14 -11.52
CA ILE A 163 27.85 8.54 -10.17
C ILE A 163 28.98 9.28 -9.47
N THR A 164 28.64 10.37 -8.78
CA THR A 164 29.61 11.20 -8.04
C THR A 164 30.02 10.55 -6.73
N SER A 165 31.20 10.89 -6.18
CA SER A 165 31.66 10.35 -4.89
C SER A 165 30.68 10.60 -3.74
N THR A 166 29.98 11.75 -3.75
CA THR A 166 28.94 12.06 -2.76
C THR A 166 27.72 11.15 -2.89
N GLN A 167 27.34 10.80 -4.12
CA GLN A 167 26.26 9.84 -4.37
C GLN A 167 26.65 8.42 -3.97
N GLN A 168 27.92 8.03 -4.20
CA GLN A 168 28.44 6.73 -3.73
C GLN A 168 28.35 6.60 -2.22
N LEU A 169 28.74 7.64 -1.49
CA LEU A 169 28.68 7.63 -0.03
C LEU A 169 27.23 7.55 0.50
N LYS A 170 26.27 8.16 -0.21
CA LYS A 170 24.84 8.02 0.10
C LYS A 170 24.33 6.60 -0.15
N LEU A 171 24.71 5.97 -1.27
CA LEU A 171 24.32 4.60 -1.60
C LEU A 171 24.97 3.56 -0.66
N GLY A 172 26.18 3.83 -0.17
CA GLY A 172 26.87 3.01 0.82
C GLY A 172 26.51 3.36 2.27
N SER A 173 25.47 4.17 2.50
CA SER A 173 25.00 4.51 3.84
C SER A 173 24.13 3.40 4.42
N LYS A 174 23.96 3.41 5.75
CA LYS A 174 23.09 2.48 6.49
C LYS A 174 21.63 2.47 5.99
N GLU A 175 21.20 3.50 5.27
CA GLU A 175 19.85 3.58 4.69
C GLU A 175 19.63 2.55 3.57
N PHE A 176 20.69 2.03 2.96
CA PHE A 176 20.65 1.02 1.89
C PHE A 176 20.95 -0.40 2.36
N GLU A 177 21.41 -0.56 3.59
CA GLU A 177 21.78 -1.86 4.14
C GLU A 177 20.60 -2.45 4.92
N PHE A 178 19.89 -3.37 4.28
CA PHE A 178 18.77 -4.10 4.91
C PHE A 178 19.22 -5.51 5.30
N ASN A 179 19.08 -5.84 6.59
CA ASN A 179 19.38 -7.17 7.09
C ASN A 179 18.28 -8.17 6.68
N ASN A 180 18.58 -9.47 6.72
CA ASN A 180 17.59 -10.51 6.42
C ASN A 180 16.35 -10.42 7.32
N ASP A 181 16.53 -10.10 8.60
CA ASP A 181 15.43 -9.91 9.54
C ASP A 181 14.55 -8.71 9.15
N GLU A 182 15.15 -7.64 8.63
CA GLU A 182 14.43 -6.46 8.17
C GLU A 182 13.65 -6.78 6.90
N TRP A 183 14.25 -7.50 5.95
CA TRP A 183 13.54 -8.02 4.78
C TRP A 183 12.35 -8.90 5.16
N ASN A 184 12.48 -9.74 6.19
CA ASN A 184 11.37 -10.54 6.71
C ASN A 184 10.26 -9.64 7.27
N ARG A 185 10.61 -8.62 8.06
CA ARG A 185 9.63 -7.63 8.56
C ARG A 185 8.95 -6.84 7.44
N ILE A 186 9.67 -6.51 6.36
CA ILE A 186 9.10 -5.84 5.17
C ILE A 186 8.09 -6.75 4.47
N ASN A 187 8.38 -8.05 4.35
CA ASN A 187 7.43 -9.02 3.80
C ASN A 187 6.20 -9.21 4.72
N ASP A 188 6.41 -9.21 6.04
CA ASP A 188 5.34 -9.24 7.03
C ASP A 188 4.43 -8.00 6.88
N LEU A 189 5.02 -6.81 6.68
CA LEU A 189 4.26 -5.57 6.39
C LEU A 189 3.43 -5.68 5.11
N ASP A 190 4.01 -6.17 4.01
CA ASP A 190 3.30 -6.38 2.74
C ASP A 190 2.08 -7.28 2.94
N THR A 191 2.26 -8.37 3.69
CA THR A 191 1.21 -9.35 3.99
C THR A 191 0.08 -8.73 4.80
N VAL A 192 0.39 -7.92 5.82
CA VAL A 192 -0.60 -7.28 6.68
C VAL A 192 -1.36 -6.16 5.99
N LEU A 193 -0.68 -5.37 5.15
CA LEU A 193 -1.28 -4.22 4.49
C LEU A 193 -2.17 -4.63 3.30
N LYS A 194 -1.95 -5.81 2.71
CA LYS A 194 -2.69 -6.30 1.55
C LYS A 194 -4.21 -6.41 1.78
N PRO A 195 -4.73 -7.01 2.88
CA PRO A 195 -6.16 -7.01 3.19
C PRO A 195 -6.77 -5.62 3.28
N PHE A 196 -6.05 -4.63 3.83
CA PHE A 196 -6.54 -3.25 3.90
C PHE A 196 -6.68 -2.64 2.51
N LEU A 197 -5.72 -2.86 1.59
CA LEU A 197 -5.87 -2.40 0.21
C LEU A 197 -7.11 -3.01 -0.46
N ILE A 198 -7.34 -4.31 -0.25
CA ILE A 198 -8.51 -5.01 -0.83
C ILE A 198 -9.80 -4.43 -0.26
N ALA A 199 -9.88 -4.25 1.06
CA ALA A 199 -11.00 -3.63 1.74
C ALA A 199 -11.32 -2.24 1.17
N THR A 200 -10.30 -1.41 0.98
CA THR A 200 -10.46 -0.09 0.36
C THR A 200 -11.08 -0.18 -1.01
N LYS A 201 -10.56 -1.06 -1.87
CA LYS A 201 -11.05 -1.22 -3.25
C LYS A 201 -12.52 -1.64 -3.28
N ILE A 202 -12.92 -2.51 -2.36
CA ILE A 202 -14.31 -2.98 -2.26
C ILE A 202 -15.23 -1.83 -1.82
N ILE A 203 -14.85 -1.08 -0.79
CA ILE A 203 -15.66 0.01 -0.21
C ILE A 203 -15.69 1.24 -1.13
N SER A 204 -14.61 1.50 -1.88
CA SER A 204 -14.49 2.64 -2.79
C SER A 204 -15.03 2.36 -4.20
N ALA A 205 -15.63 1.20 -4.43
CA ALA A 205 -16.20 0.86 -5.73
C ALA A 205 -17.36 1.78 -6.08
N LYS A 206 -17.51 2.06 -7.39
CA LYS A 206 -18.56 2.97 -7.90
C LYS A 206 -19.70 2.24 -8.62
N ASN A 207 -19.51 0.95 -8.92
CA ASN A 207 -20.41 0.20 -9.80
C ASN A 207 -21.48 -0.59 -9.03
N TYR A 208 -21.49 -0.53 -7.70
CA TYR A 208 -22.47 -1.20 -6.85
C TYR A 208 -22.59 -0.44 -5.51
N PRO A 209 -23.73 -0.57 -4.80
CA PRO A 209 -23.89 -0.02 -3.46
C PRO A 209 -22.86 -0.62 -2.49
N THR A 210 -21.98 0.21 -1.94
CA THR A 210 -20.89 -0.25 -1.06
C THR A 210 -21.24 -0.22 0.42
N LEU A 211 -22.26 0.56 0.82
CA LEU A 211 -22.62 0.75 2.23
C LEU A 211 -22.97 -0.56 2.95
N SER A 212 -23.73 -1.45 2.30
CA SER A 212 -24.07 -2.77 2.85
C SER A 212 -22.84 -3.69 2.97
N THR A 213 -21.84 -3.52 2.11
CA THR A 213 -20.61 -4.32 2.13
C THR A 213 -19.61 -3.87 3.19
N THR A 214 -19.68 -2.60 3.64
CA THR A 214 -18.76 -2.03 4.63
C THR A 214 -18.71 -2.85 5.91
N TYR A 215 -19.87 -3.28 6.43
CA TYR A 215 -19.93 -4.08 7.66
C TYR A 215 -19.22 -5.44 7.51
N SER A 216 -19.47 -6.13 6.40
CA SER A 216 -18.81 -7.42 6.11
C SER A 216 -17.29 -7.25 5.95
N VAL A 217 -16.85 -6.19 5.27
CA VAL A 217 -15.42 -5.88 5.11
C VAL A 217 -14.77 -5.58 6.45
N GLN A 218 -15.42 -4.79 7.31
CA GLN A 218 -14.95 -4.51 8.66
C GLN A 218 -14.83 -5.79 9.50
N TYR A 219 -15.83 -6.67 9.43
CA TYR A 219 -15.80 -7.97 10.09
C TYR A 219 -14.62 -8.83 9.61
N CYS A 220 -14.40 -8.92 8.29
CA CYS A 220 -13.27 -9.67 7.72
C CYS A 220 -11.91 -9.11 8.18
N LEU A 221 -11.74 -7.79 8.21
CA LEU A 221 -10.51 -7.17 8.71
C LEU A 221 -10.30 -7.44 10.21
N ARG A 222 -11.34 -7.33 11.02
CA ARG A 222 -11.27 -7.64 12.45
C ARG A 222 -10.90 -9.10 12.70
N HIS A 223 -11.47 -10.02 11.91
CA HIS A 223 -11.14 -11.44 11.96
C HIS A 223 -9.67 -11.66 11.60
N PHE A 224 -9.22 -11.09 10.46
CA PHE A 224 -7.82 -11.17 10.01
C PHE A 224 -6.81 -10.67 11.06
N LEU A 225 -7.13 -9.58 11.76
CA LEU A 225 -6.25 -9.03 12.81
C LEU A 225 -6.29 -9.85 14.11
N SER A 226 -7.36 -10.60 14.34
CA SER A 226 -7.51 -11.49 15.51
C SER A 226 -6.88 -12.86 15.27
N GLU A 227 -6.85 -13.30 14.02
CA GLU A 227 -6.29 -14.58 13.62
C GLU A 227 -4.76 -14.49 13.53
N SER A 228 -4.10 -15.20 14.43
CA SER A 228 -2.65 -15.41 14.40
C SER A 228 -2.35 -16.79 13.86
N SER A 229 -1.57 -16.88 12.78
CA SER A 229 -1.11 -18.18 12.30
C SER A 229 0.05 -18.68 13.15
N GLU A 230 0.24 -20.00 13.25
CA GLU A 230 1.40 -20.58 13.94
C GLU A 230 2.72 -20.15 13.28
N ASN A 231 2.69 -19.91 11.96
CA ASN A 231 3.82 -19.47 11.16
C ASN A 231 4.10 -17.97 11.25
N ASP A 232 3.21 -17.17 11.84
CA ASP A 232 3.41 -15.73 11.96
C ASP A 232 4.60 -15.44 12.89
N SER A 233 5.48 -14.54 12.45
CA SER A 233 6.60 -14.09 13.28
C SER A 233 6.09 -13.44 14.57
N ILE A 234 6.86 -13.52 15.67
CA ILE A 234 6.49 -12.86 16.94
C ILE A 234 6.25 -11.37 16.71
N TRP A 235 7.09 -10.76 15.87
CA TRP A 235 6.97 -9.37 15.47
C TRP A 235 5.64 -9.09 14.76
N LEU A 236 5.26 -9.93 13.79
CA LEU A 236 4.01 -9.83 13.04
C LEU A 236 2.79 -9.98 13.95
N LYS A 237 2.79 -10.96 14.87
CA LYS A 237 1.68 -11.17 15.83
C LYS A 237 1.46 -9.92 16.67
N ARG A 238 2.53 -9.36 17.22
CA ARG A 238 2.42 -8.14 18.03
C ARG A 238 2.00 -6.92 17.19
N PHE A 239 2.50 -6.80 15.97
CA PHE A 239 2.06 -5.74 15.05
C PHE A 239 0.57 -5.84 14.72
N LYS A 240 0.04 -7.04 14.47
CA LYS A 240 -1.41 -7.28 14.29
C LYS A 240 -2.22 -6.84 15.52
N VAL A 241 -1.74 -7.12 16.73
CA VAL A 241 -2.39 -6.67 17.98
C VAL A 241 -2.45 -5.15 18.05
N CYS A 242 -1.34 -4.44 17.81
CA CYS A 242 -1.32 -2.98 17.81
C CYS A 242 -2.28 -2.40 16.75
N LEU A 243 -2.32 -3.00 15.56
CA LEU A 243 -3.26 -2.59 14.51
C LEU A 243 -4.71 -2.86 14.89
N ARG A 244 -4.99 -3.99 15.55
CA ARG A 244 -6.33 -4.33 16.04
C ARG A 244 -6.85 -3.29 17.03
N GLU A 245 -6.02 -2.88 17.99
CA GLU A 245 -6.36 -1.84 18.97
C GLU A 245 -6.69 -0.52 18.28
N LYS A 246 -5.86 -0.09 17.32
CA LYS A 246 -6.13 1.13 16.54
C LYS A 246 -7.38 0.98 15.68
N PHE A 247 -7.58 -0.18 15.04
CA PHE A 247 -8.75 -0.44 14.22
C PHE A 247 -10.03 -0.38 15.04
N GLN A 248 -10.04 -0.95 16.25
CA GLN A 248 -11.16 -0.83 17.18
C GLN A 248 -11.39 0.62 17.60
N LEU A 249 -10.33 1.38 17.92
CA LEU A 249 -10.49 2.78 18.31
C LEU A 249 -11.13 3.65 17.23
N TYR A 250 -10.78 3.44 15.95
CA TYR A 250 -11.25 4.28 14.84
C TYR A 250 -12.54 3.81 14.16
N PHE A 251 -12.89 2.53 14.30
CA PHE A 251 -14.05 1.92 13.63
C PHE A 251 -15.07 1.32 14.62
N ALA A 252 -14.96 1.61 15.93
CA ALA A 252 -15.98 1.28 16.93
C ALA A 252 -17.27 2.10 16.74
#